data_AF-A0AA85K5K7-F1
#
_entry.id   AF-A0AA85K5K7-F1
#
_cell.length_a   1.000
_cell.length_b   1.000
_cell.length_c   1.000
_cell.angle_alpha   90.00
_cell.angle_beta   90.00
_cell.angle_gamma   90.00
#
_symmetry.space_group_name_H-M   'P 1'
#
loop_
_entity.id
_entity.type
_entity.pdbx_description
1 polymer ?
#
loop_
_entity_poly.entity_id
_entity_poly.type
_entity_poly.pdbx_seq_one_letter_code
_entity_poly.pdbx_strand_id
1 'polypeptide(L)'
;MFKCLPIIGPCGRHVDHIDRRHSKLEQVPDDVMRNFRTLEECRLDANQIKELPKNFFRLKRIRLLTLSDNELTRLPTGIGSFSNLVELDVSRNDISELPASIRFCDSLQSLDVSNNPLQSLPAGFCQLRNLRVLCLNDISIGELPEEIGRVCRPAVTFLNSSNPAGS
;
A
#
# COMPACT_ATOMS: atom_id res chain seq x y z
N MET A 1 -54.78 7.72 -7.91
CA MET A 1 -54.20 7.86 -9.26
C MET A 1 -53.23 9.03 -9.23
N PHE A 2 -51.98 8.79 -8.85
CA PHE A 2 -50.95 9.83 -8.82
C PHE A 2 -49.79 9.41 -9.71
N LYS A 3 -49.50 10.30 -10.66
CA LYS A 3 -48.58 10.14 -11.78
C LYS A 3 -47.13 10.13 -11.30
N CYS A 4 -46.34 9.29 -11.96
CA CYS A 4 -44.89 9.21 -11.87
C CYS A 4 -44.21 10.59 -11.99
N LEU A 5 -43.27 10.86 -11.09
CA LEU A 5 -42.22 11.87 -11.25
C LEU A 5 -40.88 11.14 -11.34
N PRO A 6 -40.17 11.17 -12.49
CA PRO A 6 -38.83 10.60 -12.61
C PRO A 6 -37.83 11.68 -12.18
N ILE A 7 -37.56 11.79 -10.87
CA ILE A 7 -36.49 12.65 -10.34
C ILE A 7 -35.70 11.88 -9.29
N ILE A 8 -35.13 10.75 -9.69
CA ILE A 8 -34.03 10.12 -8.95
C ILE A 8 -33.04 9.66 -10.03
N GLY A 9 -32.09 10.53 -10.37
CA GLY A 9 -30.85 10.09 -11.03
C GLY A 9 -30.19 9.01 -10.19
N PRO A 10 -29.32 8.15 -10.75
CA PRO A 10 -28.78 7.02 -10.01
C PRO A 10 -28.14 7.56 -8.73
N CYS A 11 -28.68 7.17 -7.56
CA CYS A 11 -28.07 7.47 -6.27
C CYS A 11 -26.61 7.04 -6.36
N GLY A 12 -25.71 7.99 -6.55
CA GLY A 12 -24.28 7.75 -6.54
C GLY A 12 -23.94 7.31 -5.14
N ARG A 13 -23.93 6.00 -4.91
CA ARG A 13 -23.48 5.41 -3.65
C ARG A 13 -22.09 6.00 -3.38
N HIS A 14 -21.97 6.78 -2.31
CA HIS A 14 -20.68 7.24 -1.84
C HIS A 14 -19.95 6.01 -1.33
N VAL A 15 -18.97 5.53 -2.10
CA VAL A 15 -18.15 4.39 -1.72
C VAL A 15 -16.80 4.93 -1.31
N ASP A 16 -16.60 5.00 -0.01
CA ASP A 16 -15.35 5.37 0.66
C ASP A 16 -14.55 4.13 1.09
N HIS A 17 -15.20 2.98 1.28
CA HIS A 17 -14.56 1.73 1.65
C HIS A 17 -14.90 0.59 0.67
N ILE A 18 -13.87 -0.15 0.21
CA ILE A 18 -14.02 -1.39 -0.55
C ILE A 18 -13.23 -2.50 0.12
N ASP A 19 -13.93 -3.60 0.45
CA ASP A 19 -13.35 -4.86 0.92
C ASP A 19 -13.62 -5.95 -0.11
N ARG A 20 -12.55 -6.55 -0.64
CA ARG A 20 -12.55 -7.70 -1.53
C ARG A 20 -11.49 -8.72 -1.11
N ARG A 21 -11.30 -8.88 0.20
CA ARG A 21 -10.39 -9.91 0.72
C ARG A 21 -10.87 -11.31 0.33
N HIS A 22 -9.94 -12.25 0.16
CA HIS A 22 -10.25 -13.66 -0.15
C HIS A 22 -11.17 -13.88 -1.35
N SER A 23 -11.09 -13.02 -2.35
CA SER A 23 -12.00 -13.01 -3.51
C SER A 23 -11.42 -13.72 -4.74
N LYS A 24 -10.24 -14.35 -4.62
CA LYS A 24 -9.53 -15.04 -5.71
C LYS A 24 -9.33 -14.13 -6.94
N LEU A 25 -9.07 -12.86 -6.69
CA LEU A 25 -8.89 -11.86 -7.75
C LEU A 25 -7.49 -11.99 -8.36
N GLU A 26 -7.40 -12.17 -9.67
CA GLU A 26 -6.12 -12.12 -10.39
C GLU A 26 -5.69 -10.68 -10.71
N GLN A 27 -6.64 -9.74 -10.70
CA GLN A 27 -6.44 -8.33 -11.04
C GLN A 27 -7.32 -7.45 -10.16
N VAL A 28 -6.92 -6.18 -10.01
CA VAL A 28 -7.75 -5.18 -9.31
C VAL A 28 -9.06 -4.96 -10.09
N PRO A 29 -10.22 -5.14 -9.45
CA PRO A 29 -11.50 -5.02 -10.14
C PRO A 29 -11.85 -3.57 -10.50
N ASP A 30 -12.64 -3.41 -11.57
CA ASP A 30 -13.00 -2.09 -12.13
C ASP A 30 -13.80 -1.20 -11.18
N ASP A 31 -14.52 -1.78 -10.23
CA ASP A 31 -15.29 -1.05 -9.22
C ASP A 31 -14.40 -0.23 -8.29
N VAL A 32 -13.19 -0.70 -7.98
CA VAL A 32 -12.17 0.06 -7.26
C VAL A 32 -11.80 1.32 -8.04
N MET A 33 -11.49 1.16 -9.34
CA MET A 33 -11.11 2.28 -10.20
C MET A 33 -12.28 3.25 -10.48
N ARG A 34 -13.52 2.76 -10.49
CA ARG A 34 -14.74 3.58 -10.68
C ARG A 34 -14.94 4.58 -9.53
N ASN A 35 -14.53 4.23 -8.31
CA ASN A 35 -14.73 5.04 -7.11
C ASN A 35 -13.53 5.95 -6.76
N PHE A 36 -12.69 6.29 -7.74
CA PHE A 36 -11.46 7.06 -7.52
C PHE A 36 -11.59 8.44 -6.88
N ARG A 37 -12.80 9.02 -6.89
CA ARG A 37 -13.08 10.32 -6.28
C ARG A 37 -13.44 10.24 -4.81
N THR A 38 -13.86 9.08 -4.31
CA THR A 38 -14.43 8.91 -2.97
C THR A 38 -13.69 7.87 -2.14
N LEU A 39 -13.05 6.89 -2.76
CA LEU A 39 -12.42 5.77 -2.05
C LEU A 39 -11.29 6.23 -1.12
N GLU A 40 -11.45 5.96 0.16
CA GLU A 40 -10.49 6.21 1.24
C GLU A 40 -9.85 4.92 1.75
N GLU A 41 -10.55 3.79 1.70
CA GLU A 41 -10.06 2.51 2.19
C GLU A 41 -10.25 1.39 1.17
N CYS A 42 -9.18 0.67 0.86
CA CYS A 42 -9.22 -0.44 -0.08
C CYS A 42 -8.48 -1.65 0.51
N ARG A 43 -9.21 -2.74 0.69
CA ARG A 43 -8.68 -4.01 1.19
C ARG A 43 -8.80 -5.09 0.12
N LEU A 44 -7.65 -5.53 -0.38
CA LEU A 44 -7.52 -6.52 -1.45
C LEU A 44 -6.66 -7.71 -1.01
N ASP A 45 -6.62 -8.00 0.29
CA ASP A 45 -5.79 -9.06 0.87
C ASP A 45 -6.22 -10.47 0.44
N ALA A 46 -5.27 -11.41 0.46
CA ALA A 46 -5.49 -12.82 0.14
C ALA A 46 -6.15 -13.01 -1.24
N ASN A 47 -5.50 -12.46 -2.25
CA ASN A 47 -5.88 -12.58 -3.66
C ASN A 47 -4.66 -13.05 -4.49
N GLN A 48 -4.76 -13.02 -5.81
CA GLN A 48 -3.73 -13.46 -6.75
C GLN A 48 -3.29 -12.31 -7.66
N ILE A 49 -3.30 -11.09 -7.12
CA ILE A 49 -3.03 -9.87 -7.88
C ILE A 49 -1.53 -9.79 -8.14
N LYS A 50 -1.15 -9.80 -9.42
CA LYS A 50 0.26 -9.76 -9.87
C LYS A 50 0.79 -8.35 -10.10
N GLU A 51 -0.10 -7.44 -10.48
CA GLU A 51 0.25 -6.05 -10.74
C GLU A 51 -0.90 -5.08 -10.45
N LEU A 52 -0.55 -3.85 -10.09
CA LEU A 52 -1.50 -2.75 -9.92
C LEU A 52 -1.63 -1.97 -11.24
N PRO A 53 -2.86 -1.78 -11.77
CA PRO A 53 -3.05 -1.08 -13.04
C PRO A 53 -2.70 0.40 -12.92
N LYS A 54 -2.24 1.03 -14.01
CA LYS A 54 -1.84 2.47 -14.02
C LYS A 54 -2.94 3.41 -13.50
N ASN A 55 -4.20 3.05 -13.71
CA ASN A 55 -5.36 3.84 -13.26
C ASN A 55 -5.59 3.75 -11.75
N PHE A 56 -5.03 2.75 -11.07
CA PHE A 56 -5.09 2.60 -9.61
C PHE A 56 -4.51 3.81 -8.87
N PHE A 57 -3.51 4.45 -9.47
CA PHE A 57 -2.85 5.63 -8.90
C PHE A 57 -3.66 6.93 -9.02
N ARG A 58 -4.89 6.85 -9.53
CA ARG A 58 -5.86 7.95 -9.54
C ARG A 58 -6.65 8.07 -8.24
N LEU A 59 -6.58 7.08 -7.34
CA LEU A 59 -7.26 7.06 -6.03
C LEU A 59 -6.62 8.07 -5.05
N LYS A 60 -6.85 9.38 -5.25
CA LYS A 60 -6.16 10.43 -4.48
C LYS A 60 -6.58 10.55 -3.02
N ARG A 61 -7.73 10.00 -2.65
CA ARG A 61 -8.27 10.05 -1.29
C ARG A 61 -7.92 8.83 -0.46
N ILE A 62 -7.22 7.84 -1.02
CA ILE A 62 -6.89 6.62 -0.30
C ILE A 62 -6.00 6.93 0.92
N ARG A 63 -6.39 6.36 2.06
CA ARG A 63 -5.77 6.48 3.37
C ARG A 63 -5.30 5.13 3.88
N LEU A 64 -6.03 4.06 3.56
CA LEU A 64 -5.68 2.69 3.91
C LEU A 64 -5.69 1.83 2.65
N LEU A 65 -4.57 1.16 2.40
CA LEU A 65 -4.43 0.19 1.32
C LEU A 65 -3.78 -1.08 1.86
N THR A 66 -4.52 -2.19 1.81
CA THR A 66 -4.00 -3.50 2.19
C THR A 66 -4.06 -4.44 0.98
N LEU A 67 -2.91 -5.03 0.67
CA LEU A 67 -2.64 -5.91 -0.46
C LEU A 67 -1.87 -7.15 0.03
N SER A 68 -2.02 -7.51 1.30
CA SER A 68 -1.28 -8.61 1.90
C SER A 68 -1.65 -9.93 1.25
N ASP A 69 -0.72 -10.89 1.20
CA ASP A 69 -1.00 -12.24 0.67
C ASP A 69 -1.49 -12.17 -0.79
N ASN A 70 -0.67 -11.59 -1.65
CA ASN A 70 -0.87 -11.47 -3.10
C ASN A 70 0.41 -11.90 -3.84
N GLU A 71 0.42 -11.77 -5.17
CA GLU A 71 1.54 -12.18 -6.03
C GLU A 71 2.24 -10.95 -6.64
N LEU A 72 2.26 -9.81 -5.93
CA LEU A 72 2.87 -8.59 -6.44
C LEU A 72 4.38 -8.73 -6.50
N THR A 73 4.95 -8.58 -7.70
CA THR A 73 6.40 -8.66 -7.92
C THR A 73 7.11 -7.32 -7.74
N ARG A 74 6.38 -6.22 -7.89
CA ARG A 74 6.91 -4.85 -7.77
C ARG A 74 5.81 -3.85 -7.48
N LEU A 75 6.16 -2.76 -6.80
CA LEU A 75 5.30 -1.59 -6.67
C LEU A 75 5.64 -0.53 -7.73
N PRO A 76 4.68 -0.10 -8.57
CA PRO A 76 4.92 0.93 -9.58
C PRO A 76 5.26 2.28 -8.95
N THR A 77 5.99 3.13 -9.69
CA THR A 77 6.32 4.51 -9.26
C THR A 77 5.09 5.39 -9.02
N GLY A 78 3.92 4.98 -9.50
CA GLY A 78 2.64 5.62 -9.21
C GLY A 78 2.24 5.61 -7.73
N ILE A 79 2.85 4.77 -6.88
CA ILE A 79 2.55 4.72 -5.44
C ILE A 79 2.77 6.08 -4.76
N GLY A 80 3.78 6.85 -5.23
CA GLY A 80 4.08 8.19 -4.69
C GLY A 80 2.98 9.21 -4.95
N SER A 81 1.94 8.85 -5.69
CA SER A 81 0.82 9.70 -5.99
C SER A 81 -0.29 9.64 -4.92
N PHE A 82 -0.16 8.75 -3.94
CA PHE A 82 -1.05 8.61 -2.78
C PHE A 82 -0.55 9.44 -1.59
N SER A 83 -0.60 10.77 -1.72
CA SER A 83 -0.12 11.71 -0.68
C SER A 83 -0.89 11.62 0.65
N ASN A 84 -2.13 11.09 0.62
CA ASN A 84 -3.01 10.93 1.78
C ASN A 84 -2.93 9.53 2.41
N LEU A 85 -2.13 8.61 1.86
CA LEU A 85 -2.00 7.25 2.36
C LEU A 85 -1.37 7.29 3.75
N VAL A 86 -2.04 6.69 4.72
CA VAL A 86 -1.62 6.60 6.13
C VAL A 86 -1.07 5.21 6.41
N GLU A 87 -1.69 4.18 5.85
CA GLU A 87 -1.34 2.78 6.09
C GLU A 87 -1.24 2.04 4.76
N LEU A 88 -0.09 1.40 4.56
CA LEU A 88 0.18 0.53 3.42
C LEU A 88 0.66 -0.83 3.92
N ASP A 89 -0.11 -1.86 3.63
CA ASP A 89 0.29 -3.24 3.87
C ASP A 89 0.43 -3.96 2.52
N VAL A 90 1.65 -4.40 2.23
CA VAL A 90 2.00 -5.23 1.07
C VAL A 90 2.78 -6.46 1.51
N SER A 91 2.57 -6.90 2.76
CA SER A 91 3.22 -8.08 3.31
C SER A 91 2.84 -9.35 2.54
N ARG A 92 3.68 -10.40 2.62
CA ARG A 92 3.45 -11.68 1.93
C ARG A 92 3.19 -11.50 0.43
N ASN A 93 4.12 -10.86 -0.25
CA ASN A 93 4.15 -10.69 -1.69
C ASN A 93 5.56 -11.06 -2.21
N ASP A 94 5.79 -10.91 -3.51
CA ASP A 94 7.09 -11.18 -4.16
C ASP A 94 7.85 -9.88 -4.50
N ILE A 95 7.68 -8.82 -3.69
CA ILE A 95 8.26 -7.50 -3.98
C ILE A 95 9.77 -7.52 -3.70
N SER A 96 10.57 -7.40 -4.75
CA SER A 96 12.04 -7.36 -4.65
C SER A 96 12.62 -5.97 -4.37
N GLU A 97 11.91 -4.91 -4.79
CA GLU A 97 12.30 -3.51 -4.62
C GLU A 97 11.08 -2.60 -4.37
N LEU A 98 11.27 -1.58 -3.51
CA LEU A 98 10.30 -0.48 -3.39
C LEU A 98 10.74 0.69 -4.27
N PRO A 99 9.81 1.39 -4.94
CA PRO A 99 10.16 2.51 -5.80
C PRO A 99 10.58 3.73 -4.97
N ALA A 100 11.56 4.50 -5.45
CA ALA A 100 12.01 5.74 -4.80
C ALA A 100 10.90 6.80 -4.68
N SER A 101 9.81 6.67 -5.44
CA SER A 101 8.62 7.51 -5.32
C SER A 101 7.85 7.31 -4.02
N ILE A 102 8.10 6.25 -3.24
CA ILE A 102 7.44 6.03 -1.95
C ILE A 102 7.63 7.23 -1.02
N ARG A 103 8.75 7.96 -1.14
CA ARG A 103 9.04 9.21 -0.44
C ARG A 103 7.97 10.29 -0.53
N PHE A 104 7.13 10.26 -1.56
CA PHE A 104 6.05 11.23 -1.78
C PHE A 104 4.75 10.87 -1.05
N CYS A 105 4.71 9.71 -0.36
CA CYS A 105 3.60 9.34 0.52
C CYS A 105 3.74 10.09 1.85
N ASP A 106 3.59 11.41 1.82
CA ASP A 106 3.90 12.29 2.95
C ASP A 106 3.12 11.94 4.22
N SER A 107 1.90 11.41 4.09
CA SER A 107 1.03 11.06 5.21
C SER A 107 1.27 9.64 5.78
N LEU A 108 2.19 8.86 5.20
CA LEU A 108 2.38 7.46 5.54
C LEU A 108 2.93 7.32 6.96
N GLN A 109 2.20 6.58 7.80
CA GLN A 109 2.52 6.35 9.21
C GLN A 109 2.88 4.90 9.48
N SER A 110 2.26 3.96 8.77
CA SER A 110 2.52 2.53 8.88
C SER A 110 2.82 1.93 7.51
N LEU A 111 3.92 1.20 7.43
CA LEU A 111 4.31 0.44 6.24
C LEU A 111 4.67 -0.99 6.65
N ASP A 112 3.96 -1.97 6.11
CA ASP A 112 4.30 -3.38 6.25
C ASP A 112 4.73 -3.96 4.91
N VAL A 113 5.98 -4.43 4.85
CA VAL A 113 6.57 -5.11 3.70
C VAL A 113 7.13 -6.48 4.11
N SER A 114 6.67 -7.02 5.25
CA SER A 114 7.12 -8.30 5.78
C SER A 114 6.88 -9.45 4.79
N ASN A 115 7.68 -10.51 4.85
CA ASN A 115 7.58 -11.68 3.99
C ASN A 115 7.63 -11.31 2.50
N ASN A 116 8.54 -10.41 2.12
CA ASN A 116 8.87 -10.09 0.73
C ASN A 116 10.37 -10.32 0.50
N PRO A 117 10.80 -10.72 -0.72
CA PRO A 117 12.22 -10.87 -1.08
C PRO A 117 12.93 -9.52 -1.27
N LEU A 118 12.59 -8.52 -0.45
CA LEU A 118 13.10 -7.16 -0.53
C LEU A 118 14.58 -7.10 -0.16
N GLN A 119 15.42 -6.68 -1.11
CA GLN A 119 16.88 -6.70 -0.94
C GLN A 119 17.45 -5.41 -0.35
N SER A 120 16.76 -4.29 -0.55
CA SER A 120 17.19 -2.97 -0.06
C SER A 120 16.01 -2.02 0.01
N LEU A 121 16.16 -0.95 0.80
CA LEU A 121 15.21 0.16 0.83
C LEU A 121 15.66 1.27 -0.13
N PRO A 122 14.73 1.96 -0.81
CA PRO A 122 15.06 2.90 -1.86
C PRO A 122 15.70 4.18 -1.31
N ALA A 123 16.47 4.86 -2.16
CA ALA A 123 17.01 6.17 -1.86
C ALA A 123 15.90 7.16 -1.48
N GLY A 124 16.08 7.86 -0.36
CA GLY A 124 15.09 8.80 0.15
C GLY A 124 13.95 8.16 0.96
N PHE A 125 14.04 6.87 1.32
CA PHE A 125 13.09 6.25 2.26
C PHE A 125 13.00 7.03 3.59
N CYS A 126 14.13 7.58 4.06
CA CYS A 126 14.19 8.44 5.25
C CYS A 126 13.42 9.76 5.12
N GLN A 127 12.92 10.12 3.93
CA GLN A 127 12.09 11.29 3.71
C GLN A 127 10.62 11.07 4.11
N LEU A 128 10.23 9.85 4.47
CA LEU A 128 8.92 9.53 5.06
C LEU A 128 8.82 10.09 6.49
N ARG A 129 8.63 11.41 6.62
CA ARG A 129 8.71 12.14 7.91
C ARG A 129 7.67 11.72 8.94
N ASN A 130 6.56 11.18 8.48
CA ASN A 130 5.44 10.75 9.31
C ASN A 130 5.43 9.25 9.61
N LEU A 131 6.38 8.48 9.06
CA LEU A 131 6.46 7.05 9.31
C LEU A 131 6.78 6.82 10.80
N ARG A 132 6.01 5.93 11.42
CA ARG A 132 6.10 5.56 12.84
C ARG A 132 6.31 4.06 13.01
N VAL A 133 5.73 3.26 12.14
CA VAL A 133 5.80 1.80 12.20
C VAL A 133 6.32 1.30 10.86
N LEU A 134 7.38 0.49 10.92
CA LEU A 134 7.93 -0.20 9.77
C LEU A 134 8.14 -1.67 10.13
N CYS A 135 7.41 -2.54 9.44
CA CYS A 135 7.55 -3.99 9.60
C CYS A 135 8.38 -4.55 8.45
N LEU A 136 9.46 -5.25 8.81
CA LEU A 136 10.46 -5.83 7.90
C LEU A 136 10.72 -7.30 8.23
N ASN A 137 9.73 -8.00 8.76
CA ASN A 137 9.92 -9.39 9.18
C ASN A 137 10.14 -10.29 7.97
N ASP A 138 11.05 -11.26 8.06
CA ASP A 138 11.31 -12.26 7.01
C ASP A 138 11.56 -11.65 5.61
N ILE A 139 12.36 -10.59 5.55
CA ILE A 139 12.85 -10.02 4.29
C ILE A 139 14.30 -10.43 4.03
N SER A 140 14.69 -10.51 2.76
CA SER A 140 16.04 -10.88 2.34
C SER A 140 17.03 -9.70 2.37
N ILE A 141 16.84 -8.72 3.26
CA ILE A 141 17.71 -7.55 3.33
C ILE A 141 19.06 -7.99 3.91
N GLY A 142 20.10 -7.98 3.08
CA GLY A 142 21.45 -8.38 3.51
C GLY A 142 22.01 -7.41 4.54
N GLU A 143 21.76 -6.11 4.35
CA GLU A 143 22.09 -5.04 5.28
C GLU A 143 21.03 -3.94 5.20
N LEU A 144 20.51 -3.49 6.35
CA LEU A 144 19.83 -2.21 6.41
C LEU A 144 20.88 -1.12 6.16
N PRO A 145 20.73 -0.24 5.15
CA PRO A 145 21.70 0.83 4.96
C PRO A 145 21.85 1.63 6.26
N GLU A 146 23.09 1.93 6.65
CA GLU A 146 23.40 2.67 7.89
C GLU A 146 22.58 3.98 8.02
N GLU A 147 22.19 4.55 6.87
CA GLU A 147 21.30 5.71 6.78
C GLU A 147 19.93 5.48 7.44
N ILE A 148 19.40 4.26 7.54
CA ILE A 148 18.12 4.03 8.21
C ILE A 148 18.30 4.15 9.73
N GLY A 149 19.34 3.54 10.29
CA GLY A 149 19.61 3.62 11.73
C GLY A 149 20.01 5.04 12.19
N ARG A 150 20.59 5.85 11.30
CA ARG A 150 21.03 7.23 11.60
C ARG A 150 20.08 8.33 11.15
N VAL A 151 19.36 8.16 10.04
CA VAL A 151 18.62 9.22 9.33
C VAL A 151 17.11 9.01 9.34
N CYS A 152 16.59 7.77 9.46
CA CYS A 152 15.19 7.59 9.82
C CYS A 152 15.01 8.02 11.28
N ARG A 153 13.95 8.81 11.55
CA ARG A 153 13.70 9.36 12.89
C ARG A 153 13.76 8.24 13.94
N PRO A 154 14.30 8.49 15.14
CA PRO A 154 14.41 7.49 16.22
C PRO A 154 13.06 7.01 16.77
N ALA A 155 11.94 7.49 16.23
CA ALA A 155 10.58 7.08 16.59
C ALA A 155 9.99 6.02 15.65
N VAL A 156 10.70 5.61 14.58
CA VAL A 156 10.27 4.48 13.76
C VAL A 156 10.51 3.20 14.55
N THR A 157 9.44 2.51 14.89
CA THR A 157 9.51 1.18 15.49
C THR A 157 9.78 0.18 14.37
N PHE A 158 10.97 -0.42 14.40
CA PHE A 158 11.35 -1.49 13.49
C PHE A 158 10.96 -2.81 14.13
N LEU A 159 10.06 -3.55 13.48
CA LEU A 159 9.75 -4.93 13.84
C LEU A 159 10.45 -5.82 12.82
N ASN A 160 11.51 -6.49 13.26
CA ASN A 160 12.25 -7.47 12.48
C ASN A 160 12.49 -8.72 13.34
N SER A 161 11.75 -9.79 13.07
CA SER A 161 11.93 -11.11 13.68
C SER A 161 13.01 -11.95 13.00
N SER A 162 13.65 -11.44 11.95
CA SER A 162 14.78 -12.11 11.31
C SER A 162 15.93 -12.11 12.31
N ASN A 163 16.18 -13.27 12.90
CA ASN A 163 17.35 -13.59 13.71
C ASN A 163 18.58 -12.87 13.12
N PRO A 164 19.27 -11.98 13.84
CA PRO A 164 20.55 -11.51 13.35
C PRO A 164 21.38 -12.79 13.22
N ALA A 165 21.75 -13.16 12.00
CA ALA A 165 22.79 -14.14 11.81
C ALA A 165 24.02 -13.57 12.53
N GLY A 166 24.23 -14.07 13.74
CA GLY A 166 25.30 -13.66 14.60
C GLY A 166 26.63 -14.05 13.97
N SER A 167 27.61 -13.20 14.30
CA SER A 167 29.07 -13.43 14.31
C SER A 167 29.75 -13.77 12.99
#